data_AF-A0A7C5ER42-F1
#
_entry.id   AF-A0A7C5ER42-F1
#
_cell.length_a   1.000
_cell.length_b   1.000
_cell.length_c   1.000
_cell.angle_alpha   90.00
_cell.angle_beta   90.00
_cell.angle_gamma   90.00
#
_symmetry.space_group_name_H-M   'P 1'
#
loop_
_entity.id
_entity.type
_entity.pdbx_description
1 polymer ?
#
loop_
_entity_poly.entity_id
_entity_poly.type
_entity_poly.pdbx_seq_one_letter_code
_entity_poly.pdbx_strand_id
1 'polypeptide(L)'
;MLNWSLLAERRILAAMERGEFDNLPGQGQPLRWRENPLVPPEWRLAFDLLERAGLAPEWILRDAEIRAEIAALERKRERERLWMEERREALAAMSPEEAAAERERLRRVQKHTLEQVRFQVEKLNRKIADWNLIVPIVWLQRLPLDPGAVEAALQAAWGNLEETR
;
A
#
# COMPACT_ATOMS: atom_id res chain seq x y z
N MET A 1 33.15 2.39 -27.26
CA MET A 1 32.06 1.38 -27.19
C MET A 1 31.06 1.72 -28.28
N LEU A 2 30.65 0.75 -29.12
CA LEU A 2 29.59 0.98 -30.10
C LEU A 2 28.27 1.25 -29.37
N ASN A 3 27.63 2.37 -29.68
CA ASN A 3 26.35 2.73 -29.11
C ASN A 3 25.21 2.07 -29.91
N TRP A 4 24.97 0.79 -29.61
CA TRP A 4 23.94 -0.02 -30.28
C TRP A 4 22.53 0.57 -30.13
N SER A 5 22.26 1.25 -29.02
CA SER A 5 20.97 1.91 -28.77
C SER A 5 20.69 2.99 -29.82
N LEU A 6 21.68 3.82 -30.15
CA LEU A 6 21.54 4.89 -31.14
C LEU A 6 21.33 4.34 -32.56
N LEU A 7 21.98 3.22 -32.89
CA LEU A 7 21.79 2.55 -34.18
C LEU A 7 20.40 1.91 -34.27
N ALA A 8 19.95 1.25 -33.21
CA ALA A 8 18.62 0.64 -33.14
C ALA A 8 17.52 1.71 -33.29
N GLU A 9 17.63 2.81 -32.55
CA GLU A 9 16.69 3.93 -32.59
C GLU A 9 16.60 4.56 -33.99
N ARG A 10 17.74 4.83 -34.64
CA ARG A 10 17.77 5.33 -36.02
C ARG A 10 17.08 4.39 -37.01
N ARG A 11 17.23 3.07 -36.84
CA ARG A 11 16.57 2.08 -37.72
C ARG A 11 15.07 2.02 -37.48
N ILE A 12 14.62 2.09 -36.22
CA ILE A 12 13.20 2.10 -35.88
C ILE A 12 12.54 3.35 -36.46
N LEU A 13 13.12 4.54 -36.26
CA LEU A 13 12.59 5.80 -36.78
C LEU A 13 12.48 5.79 -38.30
N ALA A 14 13.52 5.34 -39.01
CA ALA A 14 13.49 5.26 -40.47
C ALA A 14 12.44 4.25 -40.97
N ALA A 15 12.16 3.17 -40.23
CA ALA A 15 11.09 2.23 -40.56
C ALA A 15 9.69 2.81 -40.29
N MET A 16 9.53 3.61 -39.23
CA MET A 16 8.31 4.38 -38.98
C MET A 16 8.04 5.40 -40.09
N GLU A 17 9.06 6.14 -40.54
CA GLU A 17 8.95 7.10 -41.67
C GLU A 17 8.54 6.43 -42.98
N ARG A 18 8.96 5.17 -43.19
CA ARG A 18 8.57 4.37 -44.37
C ARG A 18 7.18 3.72 -44.24
N GLY A 19 6.46 3.97 -43.15
CA GLY A 19 5.14 3.37 -42.90
C GLY A 19 5.18 1.86 -42.65
N GLU A 20 6.35 1.28 -42.32
CA GLU A 20 6.48 -0.18 -42.10
C GLU A 20 5.71 -0.67 -40.86
N PHE A 21 5.28 0.26 -40.00
CA PHE A 21 4.44 -0.02 -38.83
C PHE A 21 2.94 0.24 -39.07
N ASP A 22 2.57 0.70 -40.26
CA ASP A 22 1.17 0.94 -40.61
C ASP A 22 0.46 -0.37 -41.00
N ASN A 23 -0.79 -0.53 -40.56
CA ASN A 23 -1.64 -1.70 -40.83
C ASN A 23 -1.03 -3.04 -40.40
N LEU A 24 -0.21 -3.05 -39.34
CA LEU A 24 0.34 -4.29 -38.79
C LEU A 24 -0.79 -5.25 -38.38
N PRO A 25 -0.59 -6.57 -38.53
CA PRO A 25 -1.53 -7.57 -38.02
C PRO A 25 -1.81 -7.35 -36.52
N GLY A 26 -3.07 -7.10 -36.18
CA GLY A 26 -3.49 -6.80 -34.80
C GLY A 26 -3.35 -5.33 -34.38
N GLN A 27 -3.03 -4.41 -35.29
CA GLN A 27 -3.06 -2.97 -34.99
C GLN A 27 -4.45 -2.55 -34.50
N GLY A 28 -4.49 -1.82 -33.38
CA GLY A 28 -5.73 -1.38 -32.73
C GLY A 28 -6.51 -2.48 -32.00
N GLN A 29 -6.05 -3.73 -32.03
CA GLN A 29 -6.66 -4.83 -31.30
C GLN A 29 -5.95 -5.04 -29.95
N PRO A 30 -6.65 -5.58 -28.93
CA PRO A 30 -6.01 -5.98 -27.68
C PRO A 30 -4.88 -6.98 -27.95
N LEU A 31 -3.71 -6.72 -27.37
CA LEU A 31 -2.58 -7.64 -27.43
C LEU A 31 -2.98 -8.99 -26.82
N ARG A 32 -3.03 -10.03 -27.64
CA ARG A 32 -3.18 -11.42 -27.17
C ARG A 32 -1.81 -12.01 -26.87
N TRP A 33 -1.41 -11.96 -25.62
CA TRP A 33 -0.25 -12.71 -25.15
C TRP A 33 -0.59 -14.21 -25.22
N ARG A 34 0.15 -15.00 -26.02
CA ARG A 34 -0.01 -16.47 -25.98
C ARG A 34 0.38 -17.02 -24.61
N GLU A 35 1.43 -16.45 -24.02
CA GLU A 35 1.90 -16.73 -22.68
C GLU A 35 2.41 -15.41 -22.08
N ASN A 36 2.09 -15.13 -20.82
CA ASN A 36 2.62 -13.97 -20.14
C ASN A 36 4.12 -14.21 -19.83
N PRO A 37 5.06 -13.48 -20.48
CA PRO A 37 6.49 -13.71 -20.31
C PRO A 37 6.96 -13.35 -18.89
N LEU A 38 6.17 -12.59 -18.14
CA LEU A 38 6.45 -12.18 -16.76
C LEU A 38 6.05 -13.26 -15.73
N VAL A 39 5.41 -14.34 -16.17
CA VAL A 39 5.01 -15.46 -15.32
C VAL A 39 6.04 -16.60 -15.48
N PRO A 40 6.63 -17.09 -14.38
CA PRO A 40 7.51 -18.25 -14.42
C PRO A 40 6.80 -19.45 -15.09
N PRO A 41 7.50 -20.24 -15.92
CA PRO A 41 6.88 -21.33 -16.70
C PRO A 41 5.96 -22.25 -15.89
N GLU A 42 6.36 -22.58 -14.67
CA GLU A 42 5.64 -23.44 -13.73
C GLU A 42 4.27 -22.90 -13.29
N TRP A 43 4.03 -21.58 -13.38
CA TRP A 43 2.78 -20.94 -12.97
C TRP A 43 1.83 -20.63 -14.13
N ARG A 44 2.31 -20.72 -15.38
CA ARG A 44 1.54 -20.31 -16.57
C ARG A 44 0.22 -21.08 -16.73
N LEU A 45 0.26 -22.39 -16.56
CA LEU A 45 -0.93 -23.24 -16.69
C LEU A 45 -1.98 -22.92 -15.61
N ALA A 46 -1.55 -22.74 -14.37
CA ALA A 46 -2.44 -22.42 -13.26
C ALA A 46 -3.12 -21.06 -13.47
N PHE A 47 -2.38 -20.05 -13.92
CA PHE A 47 -2.93 -18.72 -14.16
C PHE A 47 -3.86 -18.69 -15.40
N ASP A 48 -3.51 -19.37 -16.49
CA ASP A 48 -4.37 -19.48 -17.67
C ASP A 48 -5.70 -20.19 -17.34
N LEU A 49 -5.68 -21.25 -16.52
CA LEU A 49 -6.90 -21.93 -16.07
C LEU A 49 -7.81 -20.99 -15.26
N LEU A 50 -7.22 -20.26 -14.30
CA LEU A 50 -7.96 -19.32 -13.45
C LEU A 50 -8.55 -18.17 -14.27
N GLU A 51 -7.77 -17.58 -15.18
CA GLU A 51 -8.20 -16.50 -16.06
C GLU A 51 -9.37 -16.94 -16.95
N ARG A 52 -9.29 -18.13 -17.57
CA ARG A 52 -10.38 -18.70 -18.37
C ARG A 52 -11.64 -18.97 -17.57
N ALA A 53 -11.51 -19.28 -16.28
CA ALA A 53 -12.63 -19.44 -15.37
C ALA A 53 -13.18 -18.10 -14.82
N GLY A 54 -12.57 -16.96 -15.18
CA GLY A 54 -12.91 -15.65 -14.63
C GLY A 54 -12.56 -15.48 -13.15
N LEU A 55 -11.60 -16.27 -12.65
CA LEU A 55 -11.17 -16.29 -11.26
C LEU A 55 -9.79 -15.65 -11.12
N ALA A 56 -9.59 -14.92 -10.02
CA ALA A 56 -8.27 -14.44 -9.64
C ALA A 56 -7.53 -15.49 -8.78
N PRO A 57 -6.21 -15.63 -8.92
CA PRO A 57 -5.39 -16.37 -7.96
C PRO A 57 -5.63 -15.88 -6.52
N GLU A 58 -5.61 -16.81 -5.57
CA GLU A 58 -5.87 -16.51 -4.15
C GLU A 58 -4.96 -15.41 -3.60
N TRP A 59 -3.69 -15.42 -3.98
CA TRP A 59 -2.73 -14.39 -3.54
C TRP A 59 -3.12 -12.99 -4.05
N ILE A 60 -3.83 -12.84 -5.18
CA ILE A 60 -4.34 -11.54 -5.62
C ILE A 60 -5.50 -11.07 -4.71
N LEU A 61 -6.39 -11.98 -4.34
CA LEU A 61 -7.51 -11.66 -3.45
C LEU A 61 -7.03 -11.27 -2.06
N ARG A 62 -6.12 -12.06 -1.47
CA ARG A 62 -5.49 -11.75 -0.18
C ARG A 62 -4.67 -10.47 -0.23
N ASP A 63 -4.05 -10.14 -1.38
CA ASP A 63 -3.39 -8.85 -1.58
C ASP A 63 -4.38 -7.68 -1.42
N ALA A 64 -5.54 -7.77 -2.08
CA ALA A 64 -6.58 -6.75 -2.01
C ALA A 64 -7.08 -6.55 -0.56
N GLU A 65 -7.28 -7.64 0.18
CA GLU A 65 -7.66 -7.59 1.61
C GLU A 65 -6.60 -6.89 2.47
N ILE A 66 -5.32 -7.28 2.33
CA ILE A 66 -4.21 -6.66 3.05
C ILE A 66 -4.14 -5.16 2.75
N ARG A 67 -4.25 -4.76 1.47
CA ARG A 67 -4.25 -3.34 1.07
C ARG A 67 -5.43 -2.58 1.69
N ALA A 68 -6.61 -3.19 1.74
CA ALA A 68 -7.78 -2.59 2.34
C ALA A 68 -7.61 -2.37 3.86
N GLU A 69 -7.00 -3.32 4.56
CA GLU A 69 -6.68 -3.21 5.99
C GLU A 69 -5.62 -2.14 6.26
N ILE A 70 -4.57 -2.06 5.44
CA ILE A 70 -3.58 -0.97 5.52
C ILE A 70 -4.27 0.39 5.33
N ALA A 71 -5.11 0.52 4.31
CA ALA A 71 -5.85 1.75 4.07
C ALA A 71 -6.81 2.11 5.22
N ALA A 72 -7.40 1.11 5.88
CA ALA A 72 -8.24 1.33 7.05
C ALA A 72 -7.44 1.85 8.27
N LEU A 73 -6.22 1.36 8.48
CA LEU A 73 -5.30 1.88 9.51
C LEU A 73 -4.92 3.33 9.23
N GLU A 74 -4.57 3.66 7.99
CA GLU A 74 -4.26 5.04 7.58
C GLU A 74 -5.44 5.99 7.80
N ARG A 75 -6.66 5.58 7.42
CA ARG A 75 -7.87 6.36 7.71
C ARG A 75 -8.14 6.51 9.21
N LYS A 76 -7.83 5.49 10.03
CA LYS A 76 -7.95 5.59 11.49
C LYS A 76 -6.98 6.64 12.02
N ARG A 77 -5.71 6.60 11.61
CA ARG A 77 -4.70 7.60 11.98
C ARG A 77 -5.17 9.02 11.64
N GLU A 78 -5.72 9.20 10.44
CA GLU A 78 -6.21 10.51 10.01
C GLU A 78 -7.40 11.01 10.84
N ARG A 79 -8.33 10.13 11.22
CA ARG A 79 -9.43 10.50 12.13
C ARG A 79 -8.92 10.87 13.52
N GLU A 80 -7.96 10.12 14.05
CA GLU A 80 -7.33 10.42 15.35
C GLU A 80 -6.60 11.77 15.31
N ARG A 81 -5.95 12.10 14.19
CA ARG A 81 -5.31 13.42 13.98
C ARG A 81 -6.31 14.55 14.09
N LEU A 82 -7.38 14.50 13.30
CA LEU A 82 -8.43 15.53 13.29
C LEU A 82 -9.12 15.65 14.65
N TRP A 83 -9.46 14.53 15.28
CA TRP A 83 -10.06 14.52 16.62
C TRP A 83 -9.17 15.19 17.67
N MET A 84 -7.85 15.00 17.58
CA MET A 84 -6.90 15.63 18.50
C MET A 84 -6.68 17.11 18.20
N GLU A 85 -6.69 17.52 16.93
CA GLU A 85 -6.64 18.93 16.55
C GLU A 85 -7.83 19.70 17.18
N GLU A 86 -9.06 19.21 17.00
CA GLU A 86 -10.25 19.78 17.64
C GLU A 86 -10.15 19.78 19.18
N ARG A 87 -9.58 18.72 19.76
CA ARG A 87 -9.47 18.63 21.23
C ARG A 87 -8.45 19.60 21.81
N ARG A 88 -7.38 19.90 21.07
CA ARG A 88 -6.37 20.90 21.47
C ARG A 88 -6.97 22.30 21.51
N GLU A 89 -7.78 22.67 20.53
CA GLU A 89 -8.51 23.94 20.54
C GLU A 89 -9.45 24.04 21.75
N ALA A 90 -10.18 22.96 22.04
CA ALA A 90 -11.04 22.90 23.22
C ALA A 90 -10.26 23.04 24.54
N LEU A 91 -9.11 22.36 24.66
CA LEU A 91 -8.23 22.46 25.84
C LEU A 91 -7.70 23.88 26.05
N ALA A 92 -7.40 24.61 24.98
CA ALA A 92 -6.91 25.99 25.06
C ALA A 92 -7.98 26.98 25.58
N ALA A 93 -9.26 26.64 25.45
CA ALA A 93 -10.38 27.46 25.93
C ALA A 93 -10.84 27.10 27.37
N MET A 94 -10.32 26.02 27.96
CA MET A 94 -10.70 25.53 29.29
C MET A 94 -9.93 26.22 30.42
N SER A 95 -10.47 26.14 31.65
CA SER A 95 -9.70 26.53 32.84
C SER A 95 -8.53 25.57 33.10
N PRO A 96 -7.47 25.99 33.83
CA PRO A 96 -6.32 25.15 34.10
C PRO A 96 -6.64 23.82 34.80
N GLU A 97 -7.63 23.81 35.70
CA GLU A 97 -8.05 22.60 36.44
C GLU A 97 -8.79 21.62 35.53
N GLU A 98 -9.70 22.12 34.69
CA GLU A 98 -10.44 21.31 33.70
C GLU A 98 -9.50 20.75 32.62
N ALA A 99 -8.56 21.57 32.15
CA ALA A 99 -7.56 21.15 31.18
C ALA A 99 -6.64 20.04 31.73
N ALA A 100 -6.29 20.09 33.03
CA ALA A 100 -5.49 19.04 33.66
C ALA A 100 -6.25 17.69 33.74
N ALA A 101 -7.53 17.73 34.15
CA ALA A 101 -8.37 16.54 34.21
C ALA A 101 -8.59 15.92 32.81
N GLU A 102 -8.81 16.76 31.80
CA GLU A 102 -9.02 16.31 30.43
C GLU A 102 -7.74 15.74 29.82
N ARG A 103 -6.56 16.35 30.02
CA ARG A 103 -5.27 15.78 29.57
C ARG A 103 -5.03 14.38 30.10
N GLU A 104 -5.35 14.16 31.38
CA GLU A 104 -5.19 12.86 32.01
C GLU A 104 -6.16 11.81 31.42
N ARG A 105 -7.38 12.22 31.06
CA ARG A 105 -8.30 11.37 30.27
C ARG A 105 -7.74 11.06 28.89
N LEU A 106 -7.20 12.05 28.18
CA LEU A 106 -6.64 11.87 26.84
C LEU A 106 -5.45 10.92 26.85
N ARG A 107 -4.55 11.01 27.84
CA ARG A 107 -3.44 10.06 28.02
C ARG A 107 -3.91 8.61 28.11
N ARG A 108 -5.01 8.35 28.83
CA ARG A 108 -5.61 7.00 28.91
C ARG A 108 -6.15 6.52 27.57
N VAL A 109 -6.85 7.40 26.85
CA VAL A 109 -7.37 7.09 25.51
C VAL A 109 -6.21 6.79 24.55
N GLN A 110 -5.19 7.65 24.51
CA GLN A 110 -3.99 7.46 23.69
C GLN A 110 -3.30 6.13 23.97
N LYS A 111 -3.09 5.79 25.24
CA LYS A 111 -2.49 4.50 25.62
C LYS A 111 -3.30 3.32 25.07
N HIS A 112 -4.63 3.34 25.26
CA HIS A 112 -5.49 2.29 24.75
C HIS A 112 -5.48 2.22 23.21
N THR A 113 -5.47 3.37 22.54
CA THR A 113 -5.39 3.43 21.08
C THR A 113 -4.08 2.86 20.55
N LEU A 114 -2.93 3.12 21.21
CA LEU A 114 -1.64 2.51 20.85
C LEU A 114 -1.70 0.99 20.96
N GLU A 115 -2.21 0.46 22.08
CA GLU A 115 -2.35 -0.99 22.29
C GLU A 115 -3.21 -1.64 21.20
N GLN A 116 -4.33 -1.00 20.83
CA GLN A 116 -5.20 -1.48 19.75
C GLN A 116 -4.50 -1.45 18.39
N VAL A 117 -3.81 -0.35 18.05
CA VAL A 117 -3.11 -0.21 16.77
C VAL A 117 -1.98 -1.23 16.67
N ARG A 118 -1.21 -1.41 17.74
CA ARG A 118 -0.16 -2.42 17.81
C ARG A 118 -0.71 -3.82 17.53
N PHE A 119 -1.80 -4.20 18.21
CA PHE A 119 -2.44 -5.50 17.99
C PHE A 119 -2.93 -5.67 16.54
N GLN A 120 -3.50 -4.62 15.94
CA GLN A 120 -3.92 -4.65 14.53
C GLN A 120 -2.75 -4.83 13.58
N VAL A 121 -1.63 -4.13 13.81
CA VAL A 121 -0.40 -4.25 13.01
C VAL A 121 0.20 -5.64 13.14
N GLU A 122 0.28 -6.21 14.34
CA GLU A 122 0.77 -7.58 14.56
C GLU A 122 -0.10 -8.62 13.83
N LYS A 123 -1.43 -8.47 13.87
CA LYS A 123 -2.35 -9.33 13.12
C LYS A 123 -2.16 -9.20 11.61
N LEU A 124 -1.98 -7.98 11.11
CA LEU A 124 -1.75 -7.71 9.69
C LEU A 124 -0.41 -8.25 9.22
N ASN A 125 0.63 -8.18 10.06
CA ASN A 125 1.94 -8.76 9.76
C ASN A 125 1.89 -10.29 9.64
N ARG A 126 1.06 -10.97 10.44
CA ARG A 126 0.81 -12.42 10.26
C ARG A 126 0.16 -12.70 8.91
N LYS A 127 -0.85 -11.91 8.51
CA LYS A 127 -1.46 -12.03 7.18
C LYS A 127 -0.47 -11.80 6.05
N ILE A 128 0.42 -10.80 6.19
CA ILE A 128 1.49 -10.52 5.22
C ILE A 128 2.45 -11.70 5.14
N ALA A 129 2.84 -12.29 6.27
CA ALA A 129 3.70 -13.47 6.30
C ALA A 129 3.05 -14.66 5.58
N ASP A 130 1.80 -14.99 5.93
CA ASP A 130 1.04 -16.09 5.29
C ASP A 130 0.85 -15.84 3.79
N TRP A 131 0.62 -14.59 3.41
CA TRP A 131 0.50 -14.18 2.02
C TRP A 131 1.82 -14.34 1.26
N ASN A 132 2.95 -13.92 1.83
CA ASN A 132 4.25 -14.06 1.20
C ASN A 132 4.60 -15.53 0.88
N LEU A 133 4.13 -16.48 1.71
CA LEU A 133 4.34 -17.91 1.48
C LEU A 133 3.62 -18.44 0.23
N ILE A 134 2.51 -17.81 -0.18
CA ILE A 134 1.72 -18.24 -1.33
C ILE A 134 1.98 -17.39 -2.58
N VAL A 135 2.74 -16.30 -2.47
CA VAL A 135 3.07 -15.44 -3.60
C VAL A 135 4.22 -16.07 -4.39
N PRO A 136 3.97 -16.47 -5.65
CA PRO A 136 4.97 -17.19 -6.45
C PRO A 136 6.08 -16.30 -7.02
N ILE A 137 5.88 -14.98 -6.95
CA ILE A 137 6.76 -13.97 -7.54
C ILE A 137 7.43 -13.20 -6.41
N VAL A 138 8.71 -13.48 -6.14
CA VAL A 138 9.42 -12.98 -4.96
C VAL A 138 9.39 -11.46 -4.84
N TRP A 139 9.55 -10.72 -5.94
CA TRP A 139 9.53 -9.25 -5.90
C TRP A 139 8.13 -8.65 -5.69
N LEU A 140 7.06 -9.45 -5.73
CA LEU A 140 5.73 -9.02 -5.32
C LEU A 140 5.51 -9.19 -3.81
N GLN A 141 6.36 -9.93 -3.09
CA GLN A 141 6.22 -10.11 -1.64
C GLN A 141 6.36 -8.77 -0.89
N ARG A 142 5.85 -8.74 0.35
CA ARG A 142 5.79 -7.55 1.19
C ARG A 142 6.62 -7.68 2.43
N LEU A 143 7.23 -6.57 2.82
CA LEU A 143 7.81 -6.44 4.14
C LEU A 143 6.70 -6.31 5.21
N PRO A 144 6.92 -6.84 6.42
CA PRO A 144 6.05 -6.55 7.54
C PRO A 144 6.05 -5.05 7.83
N LEU A 145 4.93 -4.54 8.31
CA LEU A 145 4.83 -3.20 8.85
C LEU A 145 5.62 -3.12 10.14
N ASP A 146 6.34 -2.02 10.35
CA ASP A 146 7.00 -1.74 11.63
C ASP A 146 5.98 -1.17 12.63
N PRO A 147 5.64 -1.89 13.72
CA PRO A 147 4.71 -1.38 14.73
C PRO A 147 5.20 -0.09 15.36
N GLY A 148 6.51 0.05 15.59
CA GLY A 148 7.09 1.25 16.21
C GLY A 148 6.96 2.46 15.31
N ALA A 149 7.16 2.31 14.00
CA ALA A 149 6.96 3.39 13.04
C ALA A 149 5.49 3.84 12.96
N VAL A 150 4.54 2.88 13.00
CA VAL A 150 3.10 3.19 12.98
C VAL A 150 2.67 3.91 14.28
N GLU A 151 3.14 3.43 15.42
CA GLU A 151 2.90 4.06 16.73
C GLU A 151 3.49 5.48 16.78
N ALA A 152 4.74 5.65 16.33
CA ALA A 152 5.39 6.95 16.29
C ALA A 152 4.64 7.94 15.38
N ALA A 153 4.14 7.50 14.22
CA ALA A 153 3.34 8.33 13.33
C ALA A 153 2.02 8.77 13.99
N LEU A 154 1.39 7.90 14.78
CA LEU A 154 0.17 8.22 15.51
C LEU A 154 0.44 9.19 16.67
N GLN A 155 1.53 8.97 17.41
CA GLN A 155 1.96 9.89 18.47
C GLN A 155 2.32 11.28 17.91
N ALA A 156 3.00 11.33 16.76
CA ALA A 156 3.29 12.60 16.08
C ALA A 156 2.00 13.34 15.68
N ALA A 157 0.97 12.61 15.25
CA ALA A 157 -0.34 13.20 14.94
C ALA A 157 -1.06 13.77 16.17
N TRP A 158 -0.79 13.23 17.36
CA TRP A 158 -1.35 13.73 18.62
C TRP A 158 -0.66 15.01 19.12
N GLY A 159 0.63 15.18 18.82
CA GLY A 159 1.43 16.30 19.28
C GLY A 159 1.70 16.31 20.79
N ASN A 160 2.49 17.27 21.27
CA ASN A 160 2.80 17.41 22.69
C ASN A 160 1.60 17.98 23.45
N LEU A 161 0.97 17.16 24.29
CA LEU A 161 -0.11 17.59 25.19
C LEU A 161 0.35 18.57 26.29
N GLU A 162 1.66 18.76 26.46
CA GLU A 162 2.26 19.60 27.50
C GLU A 162 2.63 21.01 27.00
N GLU A 163 2.72 21.24 25.68
CA GLU A 163 3.07 22.54 25.12
C GLU A 163 1.80 23.38 24.87
N THR A 164 1.30 23.98 25.94
CA THR A 164 0.48 25.21 25.83
C THR A 164 1.23 26.27 26.62
N ARG A 165 1.79 27.22 25.87
CA ARG A 165 2.65 28.30 26.34
C ARG A 165 1.82 29.53 26.64
#